data_AF-A0A3C0U7J7-F1
#
_entry.id   AF-A0A3C0U7J7-F1
#
_cell.length_a   1.000
_cell.length_b   1.000
_cell.length_c   1.000
_cell.angle_alpha   90.00
_cell.angle_beta   90.00
_cell.angle_gamma   90.00
#
_symmetry.space_group_name_H-M   'P 1'
#
loop_
_entity.id
_entity.type
_entity.pdbx_description
1 polymer ?
#
loop_
_entity_poly.entity_id
_entity_poly.type
_entity_poly.pdbx_seq_one_letter_code
_entity_poly.pdbx_strand_id
1 'polypeptide(L)' 'ADVLITSDFKYHQYFDADNSICILDIGHYESERFTIDLITERLSKKFPKFAVLKTEVNTNPIQYY' A
#
# COMPACT_ATOMS: atom_id res chain seq x y z
N ALA A 1 -9.33 -4.60 17.55
CA ALA A 1 -8.91 -3.51 16.67
C ALA A 1 -10.11 -2.62 16.48
N ASP A 2 -9.94 -1.30 16.61
CA ASP A 2 -11.07 -0.36 16.53
C ASP A 2 -11.37 0.06 15.08
N VAL A 3 -10.35 -0.02 14.21
CA VAL A 3 -10.42 0.27 12.78
C VAL A 3 -9.56 -0.75 12.02
N LEU A 4 -10.04 -1.22 10.86
CA LEU A 4 -9.30 -2.02 9.89
C LEU A 4 -8.88 -1.14 8.72
N ILE A 5 -7.58 -0.89 8.58
CA ILE A 5 -7.00 -0.15 7.45
C ILE A 5 -6.57 -1.19 6.40
N THR A 6 -7.10 -1.06 5.19
CA THR A 6 -6.94 -2.07 4.12
C THR A 6 -7.12 -1.42 2.74
N SER A 7 -7.05 -2.23 1.69
CA SER A 7 -7.38 -1.85 0.32
C SER A 7 -8.25 -2.90 -0.38
N ASP A 8 -8.77 -2.53 -1.56
CA ASP A 8 -9.49 -3.40 -2.50
C ASP A 8 -10.77 -4.04 -1.93
N PHE A 9 -11.48 -3.33 -1.05
CA PHE A 9 -12.72 -3.82 -0.49
C PHE A 9 -13.87 -3.76 -1.51
N LYS A 10 -14.57 -4.88 -1.66
CA LYS A 10 -15.79 -4.93 -2.48
C LYS A 10 -17.00 -4.48 -1.68
N TYR A 11 -17.98 -3.92 -2.37
CA TYR A 11 -19.24 -3.46 -1.78
C TYR A 11 -19.89 -4.50 -0.84
N HIS A 12 -19.99 -5.75 -1.27
CA HIS A 12 -20.61 -6.80 -0.45
C HIS A 12 -19.78 -7.17 0.79
N GLN A 13 -18.44 -7.13 0.69
CA GLN A 13 -17.55 -7.44 1.81
C GLN A 13 -17.59 -6.37 2.90
N TYR A 14 -17.98 -5.14 2.55
CA TYR A 14 -18.22 -4.09 3.54
C TYR A 14 -19.37 -4.46 4.50
N PHE A 15 -20.43 -5.11 4.00
CA PHE A 15 -21.56 -5.52 4.83
C PHE A 15 -21.26 -6.74 5.72
N ASP A 16 -20.27 -7.57 5.34
CA ASP A 16 -19.84 -8.70 6.17
C ASP A 16 -19.25 -8.26 7.52
N ALA A 17 -18.78 -7.01 7.62
CA ALA A 17 -18.26 -6.45 8.87
C ALA A 17 -19.35 -6.14 9.91
N ASP A 18 -20.64 -6.11 9.52
CA ASP A 18 -21.82 -5.97 10.39
C ASP A 18 -21.65 -4.97 11.56
N ASN A 19 -21.11 -3.79 11.29
CA ASN A 19 -20.78 -2.73 12.27
C ASN A 19 -19.86 -3.16 13.44
N SER A 20 -19.24 -4.33 13.38
CA SER A 20 -18.34 -4.85 14.40
C SER A 20 -16.98 -4.16 14.41
N ILE A 21 -16.55 -3.62 13.25
CA ILE A 21 -15.29 -2.91 13.07
C ILE A 21 -15.43 -1.85 11.98
N CYS A 22 -14.84 -0.67 12.18
CA CYS A 22 -14.78 0.37 11.15
C CYS A 22 -13.77 -0.04 10.07
N ILE A 23 -14.19 -0.09 8.81
CA ILE A 23 -13.29 -0.36 7.68
C ILE A 23 -12.87 0.96 7.04
N LEU A 24 -11.56 1.15 6.88
CA LEU A 24 -10.96 2.24 6.13
C LEU A 24 -10.21 1.67 4.93
N ASP A 25 -10.82 1.78 3.76
CA ASP A 25 -10.15 1.48 2.49
C ASP A 25 -9.33 2.70 2.05
N ILE A 26 -8.01 2.60 2.13
CA ILE A 26 -7.08 3.68 1.76
C ILE A 26 -6.54 3.57 0.34
N GLY A 27 -6.90 2.50 -0.40
CA GLY A 27 -6.37 2.22 -1.74
C GLY A 27 -5.09 1.39 -1.73
N HIS A 28 -4.98 0.47 -2.69
CA HIS A 28 -3.87 -0.48 -2.78
C HIS A 28 -2.56 0.25 -3.03
N TYR A 29 -2.54 1.12 -4.04
CA TYR A 29 -1.34 1.86 -4.41
C TYR A 29 -0.88 2.78 -3.28
N GLU A 30 -1.81 3.49 -2.65
CA GLU A 30 -1.57 4.44 -1.58
C GLU A 30 -0.99 3.75 -0.34
N SER A 31 -1.48 2.54 -0.01
CA SER A 31 -0.97 1.76 1.11
C SER A 31 0.43 1.18 0.84
N GLU A 32 0.71 0.74 -0.38
CA GLU A 32 1.91 -0.06 -0.67
C GLU A 32 3.07 0.72 -1.28
N ARG A 33 2.85 1.92 -1.85
CA ARG A 33 3.88 2.71 -2.55
C ARG A 33 5.17 2.93 -1.75
N PHE A 34 5.09 2.96 -0.42
CA PHE A 34 6.24 3.16 0.48
C PHE A 34 7.13 1.92 0.61
N THR A 35 6.63 0.74 0.26
CA THR A 35 7.37 -0.53 0.34
C THR A 35 8.59 -0.52 -0.56
N ILE A 36 8.51 0.12 -1.73
CA ILE A 36 9.63 0.26 -2.67
C ILE A 36 10.79 0.99 -1.98
N ASP A 37 10.51 2.08 -1.26
CA ASP A 37 11.53 2.84 -0.54
C ASP A 37 12.20 2.00 0.55
N LEU A 38 11.41 1.25 1.32
CA LEU A 38 11.92 0.36 2.37
C LEU A 38 12.82 -0.74 1.80
N ILE A 39 12.43 -1.34 0.66
CA ILE A 39 13.23 -2.36 -0.02
C ILE A 39 14.51 -1.74 -0.57
N THR A 40 14.44 -0.59 -1.22
CA THR A 40 15.61 0.14 -1.75
C THR A 40 16.61 0.45 -0.64
N GLU A 41 16.15 0.90 0.52
CA GLU A 41 16.99 1.17 1.68
C GLU A 41 17.69 -0.10 2.18
N ARG A 42 16.93 -1.20 2.34
CA ARG A 42 17.46 -2.48 2.80
C ARG A 42 18.49 -3.07 1.83
N LEU A 43 18.23 -2.98 0.53
CA LEU A 43 19.15 -3.45 -0.50
C LEU A 43 20.42 -2.60 -0.55
N SER A 44 20.29 -1.27 -0.45
CA SER A 44 21.43 -0.35 -0.43
C SER A 44 22.35 -0.62 0.76
N LYS A 45 21.77 -0.89 1.94
CA LYS A 45 22.52 -1.27 3.14
C LYS A 45 23.21 -2.63 3.00
N LYS A 46 22.56 -3.60 2.35
CA LYS A 46 23.10 -4.96 2.18
C LYS A 46 24.20 -5.05 1.11
N PHE A 47 24.10 -4.24 0.06
CA PHE A 47 25.00 -4.26 -1.09
C PHE A 47 25.60 -2.86 -1.36
N PRO A 48 26.44 -2.33 -0.45
CA PRO A 48 26.91 -0.94 -0.51
C PRO A 48 27.80 -0.61 -1.72
N LYS A 49 28.30 -1.64 -2.43
CA LYS A 49 29.13 -1.49 -3.62
C LYS A 49 28.31 -1.27 -4.90
N PHE A 50 27.01 -1.60 -4.88
CA PHE A 50 26.15 -1.51 -6.05
C PHE A 50 25.14 -0.37 -5.85
N ALA A 51 24.92 0.43 -6.91
CA ALA A 51 23.86 1.42 -6.92
C ALA A 51 22.50 0.70 -7.05
N VAL A 52 21.69 0.77 -6.01
CA VAL A 52 20.30 0.28 -6.07
C VAL A 52 19.44 1.35 -6.74
N LEU A 53 18.76 0.97 -7.81
CA LEU A 53 17.82 1.84 -8.53
C LEU A 53 16.39 1.42 -8.19
N LYS A 54 15.50 2.40 -8.06
CA LYS A 54 14.06 2.20 -7.96
C LYS A 54 13.37 2.85 -9.14
N THR A 55 12.24 2.29 -9.54
CA THR A 55 11.42 2.87 -10.61
C THR A 55 10.83 4.21 -10.16
N GLU A 56 10.83 5.20 -11.05
CA GLU A 56 10.12 6.48 -10.88
C GLU A 56 8.76 6.47 -11.59
N VAL A 57 8.44 5.38 -12.30
CA VAL A 57 7.17 5.23 -13.01
C VAL A 57 6.06 5.06 -11.98
N ASN A 58 5.10 5.99 -11.97
CA ASN A 58 3.88 5.85 -11.22
C ASN A 58 2.93 4.88 -11.95
N THR A 59 2.68 3.73 -11.34
CA THR A 59 1.78 2.70 -11.86
C THR A 59 0.38 2.76 -11.24
N ASN A 60 0.01 3.86 -10.56
CA ASN A 60 -1.33 4.04 -10.03
C ASN A 60 -2.33 4.23 -11.19
N PRO A 61 -3.24 3.28 -11.44
CA PRO A 61 -4.27 3.45 -12.47
C PRO A 61 -5.39 4.38 -12.01
N ILE A 62 -5.50 4.67 -10.72
CA ILE A 62 -6.55 5.49 -10.13
C ILE A 62 -6.11 6.96 -10.15
N GLN A 63 -6.99 7.82 -10.67
CA GLN A 63 -6.86 9.27 -10.56
C GLN A 63 -8.09 9.83 -9.87
N TYR A 64 -7.88 10.51 -8.74
CA TYR A 64 -8.92 11.21 -8.00
C TYR A 64 -9.11 12.60 -8.64
N TYR A 65 -10.35 12.94 -9.00
CA TYR A 65 -10.74 14.24 -9.58
C TYR A 65 -11.66 15.00 -8.63
#